data_AF-A0A258B9B9-F1
#
_entry.id   AF-A0A258B9B9-F1
#
_cell.length_a   1.000
_cell.length_b   1.000
_cell.length_c   1.000
_cell.angle_alpha   90.00
_cell.angle_beta   90.00
_cell.angle_gamma   90.00
#
_symmetry.space_group_name_H-M   'P 1'
#
loop_
_entity.id
_entity.type
_entity.pdbx_description
1 polymer ?
#
loop_
_entity_poly.entity_id
_entity_poly.type
_entity_poly.pdbx_seq_one_letter_code
_entity_poly.pdbx_strand_id
1 'polypeptide(L)'
;MLTRLTIQDVVLVDRLDLDIRSGLSVLTGETGAGKSIILDSLGLATGARADVGLIRAGAPQAAVTAEFEIAGTSSLYEFLEDKGLALESGEPLLLRRVISRDGRSKAFVNDQSVSVSVLKALGDSLLEVHGQHETVGLLDPKTHGAMLDNYGGCAPYLSDVQAAFKALKALKDEYRDLHKKAQADASEIEALTLRLQEIERLNPQPDEEAQMASERALLGASERALEDITEARTAVGGDRLSQQLAKAFRALDHARTRAAQAGADGEHEVLKRLSAAAEALDRTLIAADEALALMDAAADALDVEPGKLDRVEERLFALRGMARKLNVLVEDLPKERVRMGKALNEIEDAESHLKKLAARIREAEGVFHQAVEVLRAQRMQAAETLSHAVMAE
;
A
#
# COMPACT_ATOMS: atom_id res chain seq x y z
N MET A 1 12.21 41.08 34.67
CA MET A 1 12.77 41.42 35.98
C MET A 1 11.64 41.51 36.99
N LEU A 2 11.78 40.92 38.18
CA LEU A 2 10.82 41.07 39.27
C LEU A 2 10.88 42.50 39.84
N THR A 3 9.74 43.21 39.85
CA THR A 3 9.64 44.61 40.32
C THR A 3 8.87 44.74 41.62
N ARG A 4 7.88 43.87 41.85
CA ARG A 4 7.08 43.88 43.08
C ARG A 4 6.65 42.48 43.49
N LEU A 5 6.60 42.26 44.81
CA LEU A 5 6.04 41.06 45.43
C LEU A 5 5.04 41.46 46.51
N THR A 6 3.78 41.07 46.33
CA THR A 6 2.69 41.30 47.29
C THR A 6 2.29 39.97 47.91
N ILE A 7 2.35 39.88 49.24
CA ILE A 7 2.05 38.68 50.04
C ILE A 7 0.91 39.00 50.99
N GLN A 8 -0.10 38.13 51.06
CA GLN A 8 -1.25 38.25 51.95
C GLN A 8 -1.51 36.91 52.66
N ASP A 9 -1.60 36.95 53.98
CA ASP A 9 -1.92 35.82 54.85
C ASP A 9 -1.03 34.57 54.68
N VAL A 10 0.28 34.77 54.50
CA VAL A 10 1.27 33.68 54.38
C VAL A 10 2.07 33.53 55.68
N VAL A 11 1.99 32.36 56.31
CA VAL A 11 2.73 31.97 57.53
C VAL A 11 2.56 32.97 58.68
N LEU A 12 3.47 33.93 58.83
CA LEU A 12 3.43 34.99 59.86
C LEU A 12 3.03 36.37 59.29
N VAL A 13 2.97 36.50 57.96
CA VAL A 13 2.73 37.75 57.24
C VAL A 13 1.24 37.95 57.03
N ASP A 14 0.70 39.03 57.61
CA ASP A 14 -0.65 39.52 57.33
C ASP A 14 -0.71 40.11 55.92
N ARG A 15 0.14 41.12 55.70
CA ARG A 15 0.31 41.79 54.42
C ARG A 15 1.74 42.30 54.29
N LEU A 16 2.37 42.04 53.15
CA LEU A 16 3.67 42.61 52.77
C LEU A 16 3.60 43.05 51.31
N ASP A 17 4.04 44.28 51.05
CA ASP A 17 4.24 44.82 49.72
C ASP A 17 5.73 45.18 49.61
N LEU A 18 6.47 44.46 48.76
CA LEU A 18 7.92 44.61 48.58
C LEU A 18 8.23 45.09 47.16
N ASP A 19 8.86 46.26 47.03
CA ASP A 19 9.36 46.79 45.77
C ASP A 19 10.85 46.39 45.58
N ILE A 20 11.18 45.81 44.43
CA ILE A 20 12.50 45.29 44.10
C ILE A 20 13.10 46.11 42.95
N ARG A 21 14.37 46.50 43.12
CA ARG A 21 15.12 47.28 42.13
C ARG A 21 16.11 46.40 41.36
N SER A 22 16.49 46.85 40.18
CA SER A 22 17.43 46.15 39.30
C SER A 22 18.80 46.04 39.94
N GLY A 23 19.49 44.91 39.72
CA GLY A 23 20.82 44.64 40.25
C GLY A 23 20.79 43.75 41.49
N LEU A 24 21.76 43.94 42.39
CA LEU A 24 21.91 43.12 43.59
C LEU A 24 20.99 43.62 44.71
N SER A 25 19.99 42.81 45.08
CA SER A 25 19.15 43.02 46.25
C SER A 25 19.55 42.06 47.36
N VAL A 26 19.94 42.59 48.53
CA VAL A 26 20.36 41.78 49.69
C VAL A 26 19.32 41.89 50.80
N LEU A 27 18.73 40.75 51.18
CA LEU A 27 17.79 40.63 52.29
C LEU A 27 18.55 40.22 53.57
N THR A 28 18.49 41.05 54.61
CA THR A 28 19.13 40.81 55.92
C THR A 28 18.09 40.82 57.05
N GLY A 29 18.42 40.23 58.20
CA GLY A 29 17.54 40.17 59.37
C GLY A 29 18.09 39.30 60.50
N GLU A 30 17.42 39.28 61.66
CA GLU A 30 17.85 38.51 62.84
C GLU A 30 17.57 36.99 62.74
N THR A 31 16.52 36.59 62.01
CA THR A 31 16.13 35.18 61.84
C THR A 31 15.95 34.81 60.36
N GLY A 32 16.23 33.55 60.01
CA GLY A 32 16.08 33.05 58.64
C GLY A 32 14.63 32.94 58.15
N ALA A 33 13.64 33.06 59.05
CA ALA A 33 12.24 32.86 58.74
C ALA A 33 11.69 33.89 57.72
N GLY A 34 12.10 35.16 57.80
CA GLY A 34 11.63 36.20 56.87
C GLY A 34 12.10 35.96 55.44
N LYS A 35 13.35 35.52 55.26
CA LYS A 35 13.90 35.17 53.94
C LYS A 35 13.17 33.97 53.33
N SER A 36 12.96 32.91 54.13
CA SER A 36 12.24 31.72 53.67
C SER A 36 10.81 32.06 53.26
N ILE A 37 10.08 32.86 54.05
CA ILE A 37 8.70 33.27 53.70
C ILE A 37 8.66 34.02 52.38
N ILE A 38 9.61 34.93 52.11
CA ILE A 38 9.67 35.66 50.84
C ILE A 38 9.95 34.71 49.67
N LEU A 39 10.90 33.79 49.81
CA LEU A 39 11.24 32.82 48.77
C LEU A 39 10.12 31.80 48.50
N ASP A 40 9.49 31.28 49.56
CA ASP A 40 8.36 30.36 49.45
C ASP A 40 7.16 31.04 48.79
N SER A 41 6.92 32.31 49.13
CA SER A 41 5.85 33.12 48.53
C SER A 41 6.13 33.40 47.06
N LEU A 42 7.37 33.77 46.71
CA LEU A 42 7.77 33.98 45.32
C LEU A 42 7.65 32.69 44.51
N GLY A 43 8.14 31.56 45.03
CA GLY A 43 7.96 30.25 44.41
C GLY A 43 6.48 29.90 44.24
N LEU A 44 5.64 30.18 45.23
CA LEU A 44 4.20 29.95 45.14
C LEU A 44 3.56 30.79 44.02
N ALA A 45 3.93 32.06 43.89
CA ALA A 45 3.46 32.94 42.82
C ALA A 45 3.90 32.48 41.43
N THR A 46 5.05 31.82 41.32
CA THR A 46 5.63 31.33 40.05
C THR A 46 5.33 29.86 39.76
N GLY A 47 4.45 29.21 40.53
CA GLY A 47 3.94 27.86 40.20
C GLY A 47 4.60 26.69 40.95
N ALA A 48 5.32 26.96 42.04
CA ALA A 48 5.73 25.94 42.98
C ALA A 48 4.52 25.24 43.63
N ARG A 49 4.76 24.07 44.24
CA ARG A 49 3.71 23.27 44.86
C ARG A 49 3.05 24.06 45.98
N ALA A 50 1.72 24.18 45.90
CA ALA A 50 0.91 24.78 46.95
C ALA A 50 0.89 23.87 48.18
N ASP A 51 1.19 24.44 49.35
CA ASP A 51 1.03 23.80 50.65
C ASP A 51 0.06 24.62 51.50
N VAL A 52 -0.97 23.95 52.05
CA VAL A 52 -1.95 24.56 52.96
C VAL A 52 -1.27 25.02 54.26
N GLY A 53 -0.13 24.43 54.62
CA GLY A 53 0.71 24.87 55.73
C GLY A 53 1.25 26.31 55.58
N LEU A 54 1.26 26.85 54.37
CA LEU A 54 1.63 28.24 54.12
C LEU A 54 0.54 29.25 54.53
N ILE A 55 -0.71 28.81 54.75
CA ILE A 55 -1.80 29.72 55.12
C ILE A 55 -1.68 30.13 56.59
N ARG A 56 -1.58 31.44 56.84
CA ARG A 56 -1.51 32.03 58.18
C ARG A 56 -2.64 31.54 59.07
N ALA A 57 -2.31 31.22 60.33
CA ALA A 57 -3.27 30.73 61.31
C ALA A 57 -4.46 31.70 61.45
N GLY A 58 -5.68 31.18 61.32
CA GLY A 58 -6.92 31.96 61.38
C GLY A 58 -7.39 32.59 60.06
N ALA A 59 -6.55 32.66 59.02
CA ALA A 59 -6.95 33.19 57.71
C ALA A 59 -7.64 32.13 56.83
N PRO A 60 -8.70 32.46 56.05
CA PRO A 60 -9.40 31.49 55.21
C PRO A 60 -8.62 31.10 53.94
N GLN A 61 -7.71 31.96 53.48
CA GLN A 61 -6.90 31.79 52.27
C GLN A 61 -5.59 32.59 52.39
N ALA A 62 -4.61 32.26 51.55
CA ALA A 62 -3.39 33.03 51.33
C ALA A 62 -3.28 33.42 49.85
N ALA A 63 -2.72 34.59 49.57
CA ALA A 63 -2.53 35.07 48.21
C ALA A 63 -1.15 35.70 48.03
N VAL A 64 -0.49 35.38 46.91
CA VAL A 64 0.78 35.99 46.53
C VAL A 64 0.71 36.46 45.09
N THR A 65 1.19 37.67 44.83
CA THR A 65 1.30 38.26 43.49
C THR A 65 2.74 38.71 43.24
N ALA A 66 3.33 38.26 42.14
CA ALA A 66 4.63 38.68 41.68
C ALA A 66 4.48 39.46 40.36
N GLU A 67 5.10 40.63 40.29
CA GLU A 67 5.05 41.53 39.15
C GLU A 67 6.39 41.55 38.43
N PHE A 68 6.37 41.36 37.11
CA PHE A 68 7.56 41.31 36.28
C PHE A 68 7.48 42.34 35.14
N GLU A 69 8.55 43.12 34.99
CA GLU A 69 8.81 43.88 33.76
C GLU A 69 9.52 42.98 32.74
N ILE A 70 8.98 42.87 31.51
CA ILE A 70 9.53 42.01 30.47
C ILE A 70 10.33 42.84 29.47
N ALA A 71 11.64 42.58 29.42
CA ALA A 71 12.52 43.17 28.43
C ALA A 71 12.45 42.39 27.10
N GLY A 72 11.43 42.68 26.28
CA GLY A 72 11.44 42.44 24.82
C GLY A 72 11.75 41.03 24.28
N THR A 73 11.63 39.95 25.05
CA THR A 73 11.96 38.59 24.58
C THR A 73 10.84 37.99 23.72
N SER A 74 11.08 37.78 22.41
CA SER A 74 10.09 37.22 21.46
C SER A 74 9.42 35.93 21.94
N SER A 75 10.19 35.03 22.55
CA SER A 75 9.72 33.69 22.95
C SER A 75 8.66 33.70 24.06
N LEU A 76 8.70 34.68 24.97
CA LEU A 76 7.73 34.77 26.06
C LEU A 76 6.38 35.32 25.56
N TYR A 77 6.42 36.30 24.65
CA TYR A 77 5.22 36.83 24.02
C TYR A 77 4.53 35.77 23.15
N GLU A 78 5.28 34.99 22.37
CA GLU A 78 4.75 33.86 21.60
C GLU A 78 4.10 32.80 22.49
N PHE A 79 4.70 32.49 23.64
CA PHE A 79 4.13 31.55 24.60
C PHE A 79 2.82 32.06 25.21
N LEU A 80 2.77 33.35 25.57
CA LEU A 80 1.54 33.97 26.08
C LEU A 80 0.43 33.96 25.02
N GLU A 81 0.75 34.29 23.76
CA GLU A 81 -0.20 34.27 22.64
C GLU A 81 -0.75 32.85 22.37
N ASP A 82 0.10 31.82 22.36
CA ASP A 82 -0.31 30.41 22.22
C ASP A 82 -1.27 29.97 23.35
N LYS A 83 -1.13 30.55 24.55
CA LYS A 83 -2.03 30.30 25.69
C LYS A 83 -3.23 31.23 25.74
N GLY A 84 -3.40 32.11 24.74
CA GLY A 84 -4.50 33.06 24.66
C GLY A 84 -4.43 34.19 25.69
N LEU A 85 -3.23 34.45 26.23
CA LEU A 85 -2.98 35.52 27.20
C LEU A 85 -2.45 36.74 26.45
N ALA A 86 -3.24 37.82 26.43
CA ALA A 86 -2.79 39.09 25.85
C ALA A 86 -1.90 39.84 26.84
N LEU A 87 -0.76 40.34 26.38
CA LEU A 87 0.12 41.24 27.12
C LEU A 87 0.63 42.32 26.16
N GLU A 88 0.36 43.58 26.46
CA GLU A 88 0.85 44.70 25.65
C GLU A 88 2.34 44.99 25.93
N SER A 89 3.04 45.52 24.92
CA SER A 89 4.46 45.86 25.10
C SER A 89 4.62 46.97 26.14
N GLY A 90 5.37 46.69 27.21
CA GLY A 90 5.57 47.60 28.33
C GLY A 90 4.55 47.46 29.46
N GLU A 91 3.56 46.59 29.32
CA GLU A 91 2.67 46.20 30.43
C GLU A 91 3.41 45.23 31.38
N PRO A 92 3.28 45.38 32.71
CA PRO A 92 3.84 44.41 33.65
C PRO A 92 3.07 43.09 33.61
N LEU A 93 3.81 41.98 33.69
CA LEU A 93 3.24 40.64 33.83
C LEU A 93 3.01 40.33 35.31
N LEU A 94 1.75 40.10 35.67
CA LEU A 94 1.31 39.80 37.03
C LEU A 94 1.01 38.30 37.16
N LEU A 95 1.82 37.60 37.96
CA LEU A 95 1.62 36.21 38.31
C LEU A 95 1.02 36.12 39.72
N ARG A 96 -0.22 35.62 39.85
CA ARG A 96 -0.92 35.55 41.13
C ARG A 96 -1.37 34.13 41.47
N ARG A 97 -1.10 33.71 42.70
CA ARG A 97 -1.52 32.42 43.25
C ARG A 97 -2.34 32.63 44.51
N VAL A 98 -3.48 31.94 44.58
CA VAL A 98 -4.35 31.92 45.78
C VAL A 98 -4.53 30.48 46.24
N ILE A 99 -4.30 30.21 47.52
CA ILE A 99 -4.57 28.92 48.16
C ILE A 99 -5.61 29.11 49.24
N SER A 100 -6.64 28.28 49.26
CA SER A 100 -7.70 28.28 50.26
C SER A 100 -7.53 27.10 51.22
N ARG A 101 -8.02 27.24 52.47
CA ARG A 101 -7.92 26.16 53.48
C ARG A 101 -8.65 24.87 53.12
N ASP A 102 -9.59 24.94 52.19
CA ASP A 102 -10.30 23.79 51.62
C ASP A 102 -9.44 23.00 50.61
N GLY A 103 -8.17 23.39 50.41
CA GLY A 103 -7.22 22.74 49.50
C GLY A 103 -7.33 23.21 48.05
N ARG A 104 -8.25 24.13 47.74
CA ARG A 104 -8.36 24.69 46.39
C ARG A 104 -7.24 25.69 46.16
N SER A 105 -6.66 25.65 44.95
CA SER A 105 -5.65 26.61 44.55
C SER A 105 -5.92 27.14 43.15
N LYS A 106 -5.92 28.47 43.01
CA LYS A 106 -6.19 29.19 41.76
C LYS A 106 -4.94 29.96 41.33
N ALA A 107 -4.63 29.91 40.04
CA ALA A 107 -3.55 30.67 39.42
C ALA A 107 -4.14 31.70 38.46
N PHE A 108 -3.53 32.88 38.42
CA PHE A 108 -3.91 33.96 37.53
C PHE A 108 -2.68 34.57 36.87
N VAL A 109 -2.85 34.98 35.62
CA VAL A 109 -1.90 35.80 34.85
C VAL A 109 -2.66 37.01 34.33
N ASN A 110 -2.25 38.23 34.70
CA ASN A 110 -2.95 39.49 34.37
C ASN A 110 -4.49 39.37 34.57
N ASP A 111 -4.88 38.88 35.75
CA ASP A 111 -6.26 38.60 36.17
C ASP A 111 -7.06 37.53 35.40
N GLN A 112 -6.44 36.87 34.42
CA GLN A 112 -7.03 35.71 33.75
C GLN A 112 -6.70 34.42 34.48
N SER A 113 -7.68 33.55 34.70
CA SER A 113 -7.48 32.27 35.37
C SER A 113 -6.72 31.29 34.45
N VAL A 114 -5.62 30.73 34.94
CA VAL A 114 -4.78 29.78 34.20
C VAL A 114 -4.57 28.47 34.96
N SER A 115 -4.08 27.45 34.27
CA SER A 115 -3.62 26.23 34.94
C SER A 115 -2.31 26.47 35.70
N VAL A 116 -2.05 25.64 36.71
CA VAL A 116 -0.77 25.66 37.45
C VAL A 116 0.41 25.37 36.52
N SER A 117 0.22 24.54 35.49
CA SER A 117 1.26 24.22 34.53
C SER A 117 1.68 25.42 33.68
N VAL A 118 0.73 26.27 33.28
CA VAL A 118 1.03 27.52 32.56
C VAL A 118 1.76 28.49 33.49
N LEU A 119 1.28 28.64 34.73
CA LEU A 119 1.94 29.49 35.73
C LEU A 119 3.39 29.04 35.98
N LYS A 120 3.61 27.72 36.10
CA LYS A 120 4.94 27.14 36.30
C LYS A 120 5.86 27.36 35.10
N ALA A 121 5.36 27.14 33.88
CA ALA A 121 6.16 27.37 32.67
C ALA A 121 6.59 28.84 32.53
N LEU A 122 5.71 29.78 32.88
CA LEU A 122 6.05 31.21 32.95
C LEU A 122 7.09 31.47 34.05
N GLY A 123 6.89 30.92 35.24
CA GLY A 123 7.83 31.01 36.35
C GLY A 123 9.24 30.55 35.99
N ASP A 124 9.36 29.35 35.41
CA ASP A 124 10.62 28.74 35.00
C ASP A 124 11.36 29.57 33.92
N SER A 125 10.62 30.37 33.13
CA SER A 125 11.21 31.27 32.12
C SER A 125 11.65 32.64 32.66
N LEU A 126 11.11 33.06 33.81
CA LEU A 126 11.25 34.41 34.37
C LEU A 126 12.17 34.47 35.58
N LEU A 127 12.27 33.37 36.33
CA LEU A 127 12.92 33.29 37.62
C LEU A 127 13.74 32.00 37.71
N GLU A 128 15.03 32.15 38.02
CA GLU A 128 15.88 31.06 38.47
C GLU A 128 16.13 31.26 39.97
N VAL A 129 15.66 30.32 40.79
CA VAL A 129 15.91 30.30 42.24
C VAL A 129 17.05 29.35 42.50
N HIS A 130 17.97 29.72 43.39
CA HIS A 130 19.08 28.89 43.85
C HIS A 130 19.02 28.58 45.35
N GLY A 131 18.92 27.29 45.72
CA GLY A 131 18.71 26.81 47.09
C GLY A 131 19.03 25.31 47.32
N GLN A 132 18.76 24.80 48.53
CA GLN A 132 19.21 23.48 49.01
C GLN A 132 18.51 22.25 48.38
N HIS A 133 17.56 22.43 47.44
CA HIS A 133 16.75 21.34 46.86
C HIS A 133 16.58 21.46 45.34
N GLU A 134 17.66 21.73 44.59
CA GLU A 134 17.55 21.97 43.14
C GLU A 134 17.86 20.77 42.24
N THR A 135 16.99 20.59 41.25
CA THR A 135 17.14 19.69 40.10
C THR A 135 16.90 20.44 38.78
N VAL A 136 16.82 21.77 38.81
CA VAL A 136 16.44 22.63 37.67
C VAL A 136 17.51 23.71 37.48
N GLY A 137 17.85 24.03 36.23
CA GLY A 137 18.88 25.01 35.88
C GLY A 137 20.21 24.34 35.48
N LEU A 138 21.33 24.86 36.01
CA LEU A 138 22.69 24.35 35.78
C LEU A 138 22.91 22.90 36.21
N LEU A 139 22.05 22.35 37.08
CA LEU A 139 22.15 20.96 37.55
C LEU A 139 21.26 19.98 36.76
N ASP A 140 20.47 20.45 35.79
CA ASP A 140 19.69 19.57 34.91
C ASP A 140 20.56 19.07 33.74
N PRO A 141 20.86 17.76 33.65
CA PRO A 141 21.67 17.21 32.55
C PRO A 141 21.10 17.48 31.16
N LYS A 142 19.81 17.77 31.04
CA LYS A 142 19.17 18.09 29.75
C LYS A 142 19.63 19.42 29.17
N THR A 143 20.02 20.39 30.01
CA THR A 143 20.45 21.72 29.56
C THR A 143 21.94 21.75 29.20
N HIS A 144 22.74 20.82 29.73
CA HIS A 144 24.19 20.77 29.57
C HIS A 144 24.65 20.64 28.12
N GLY A 145 23.91 19.88 27.29
CA GLY A 145 24.26 19.70 25.88
C GLY A 145 24.27 21.02 25.11
N ALA A 146 23.21 21.82 25.26
CA ALA A 146 23.10 23.12 24.61
C ALA A 146 24.12 24.13 25.13
N MET A 147 24.43 24.09 26.44
CA MET A 147 25.46 24.93 27.04
C MET A 147 26.85 24.63 26.45
N LEU A 148 27.20 23.35 26.35
CA LEU A 148 28.45 22.90 25.75
C LEU A 148 28.53 23.27 24.25
N ASP A 149 27.42 23.10 23.52
CA ASP A 149 27.35 23.46 22.11
C ASP A 149 27.55 24.96 21.88
N ASN A 150 26.92 25.80 22.73
CA ASN A 150 27.08 27.25 22.67
C ASN A 150 28.51 27.68 23.01
N TYR A 151 29.12 27.09 24.03
CA TYR A 151 30.51 27.38 24.40
C TYR A 151 31.49 26.96 23.29
N GLY A 152 31.32 25.78 22.73
CA GLY A 152 32.19 25.19 21.70
C GLY A 152 31.98 25.73 20.28
N GLY A 153 31.03 26.64 20.07
CA GLY A 153 30.67 27.13 18.74
C GLY A 153 30.14 26.03 17.83
N CYS A 154 29.43 25.04 18.38
CA CYS A 154 29.03 23.82 17.67
C CYS A 154 27.89 24.01 16.66
N ALA A 155 27.29 25.21 16.58
CA ALA A 155 26.10 25.49 15.78
C ALA A 155 26.20 25.06 14.29
N PRO A 156 27.31 25.30 13.57
CA PRO A 156 27.45 24.84 12.18
C PRO A 156 27.43 23.31 12.05
N TYR A 157 28.18 22.61 12.91
CA TYR A 157 28.23 21.14 12.91
C TYR A 157 26.89 20.51 13.29
N LEU A 158 26.16 21.16 14.20
CA LEU A 158 24.84 20.74 14.62
C LEU A 158 23.83 20.91 13.47
N SER A 159 23.95 21.99 12.69
CA SER A 159 23.18 22.19 11.46
C SER A 159 23.48 21.12 10.40
N ASP A 160 24.75 20.74 10.21
CA ASP A 160 25.14 19.68 9.27
C ASP A 160 24.55 18.32 9.66
N VAL A 161 24.61 17.96 10.96
CA VAL A 161 24.00 16.74 11.49
C VAL A 161 22.48 16.76 11.29
N GLN A 162 21.82 17.89 11.58
CA GLN A 162 20.38 18.05 11.37
C GLN A 162 19.99 17.89 9.90
N ALA A 163 20.74 18.49 8.97
CA ALA A 163 20.50 18.38 7.54
C ALA A 163 20.67 16.93 7.06
N ALA A 164 21.76 16.26 7.45
CA ALA A 164 22.02 14.87 7.11
C ALA A 164 20.94 13.93 7.68
N PHE A 165 20.52 14.15 8.93
CA PHE A 165 19.44 13.39 9.54
C PHE A 165 18.10 13.58 8.82
N LYS A 166 17.75 14.83 8.46
CA LYS A 166 16.51 15.14 7.73
C LYS A 166 16.48 14.43 6.37
N ALA A 167 17.59 14.45 5.64
CA ALA A 167 17.72 13.74 4.36
C ALA A 167 17.59 12.21 4.54
N LEU A 168 18.29 11.64 5.52
CA LEU A 168 18.21 10.22 5.84
C LEU A 168 16.80 9.79 6.24
N LYS A 169 16.13 10.59 7.08
CA LYS A 169 14.77 10.34 7.53
C LYS A 169 13.79 10.35 6.35
N ALA A 170 13.89 11.34 5.47
CA ALA A 170 13.04 11.43 4.28
C ALA A 170 13.18 10.18 3.39
N LEU A 171 14.41 9.70 3.16
CA LEU A 171 14.65 8.47 2.39
C LEU A 171 14.09 7.23 3.08
N LYS A 172 14.23 7.13 4.41
CA LYS A 172 13.68 6.00 5.19
C LYS A 172 12.15 6.00 5.21
N ASP A 173 11.53 7.17 5.31
CA ASP A 173 10.07 7.32 5.26
C ASP A 173 9.55 6.96 3.85
N GLU A 174 10.20 7.45 2.78
CA GLU A 174 9.89 7.08 1.40
C GLU A 174 10.02 5.56 1.18
N TYR A 175 11.08 4.94 1.68
CA TYR A 175 11.30 3.50 1.56
C TYR A 175 10.21 2.72 2.28
N ARG A 176 9.86 3.13 3.50
CA ARG A 176 8.81 2.48 4.28
C ARG A 176 7.46 2.56 3.56
N ASP A 177 7.13 3.71 3.00
CA ASP A 177 5.84 3.93 2.34
C ASP A 177 5.75 3.17 1.01
N LEU A 178 6.83 3.15 0.23
CA LEU A 178 6.91 2.35 -1.00
C LEU A 178 6.92 0.85 -0.69
N HIS A 179 7.69 0.41 0.33
CA HIS A 179 7.76 -0.99 0.74
C HIS A 179 6.41 -1.50 1.24
N LYS A 180 5.64 -0.69 1.98
CA LYS A 180 4.27 -1.04 2.38
C LYS A 180 3.33 -1.20 1.20
N LYS A 181 3.46 -0.37 0.16
CA LYS A 181 2.65 -0.46 -1.06
C LYS A 181 3.06 -1.64 -1.94
N ALA A 182 4.36 -1.93 -2.00
CA ALA A 182 4.95 -3.01 -2.78
C ALA A 182 4.96 -4.35 -2.05
N GLN A 183 4.36 -4.43 -0.86
CA GLN A 183 4.25 -5.67 -0.09
C GLN A 183 3.17 -6.57 -0.70
N ALA A 184 3.41 -7.04 -1.92
CA ALA A 184 2.77 -8.22 -2.47
C ALA A 184 3.47 -9.45 -1.87
N ASP A 185 2.71 -10.47 -1.51
CA ASP A 185 3.31 -11.70 -0.99
C ASP A 185 4.19 -12.33 -2.07
N ALA A 186 5.42 -12.74 -1.72
CA ALA A 186 6.33 -13.39 -2.66
C ALA A 186 5.69 -14.63 -3.32
N SER A 187 4.81 -15.32 -2.59
CA SER A 187 3.99 -16.42 -3.10
C SER A 187 2.95 -15.98 -4.14
N GLU A 188 2.40 -14.78 -4.02
CA GLU A 188 1.46 -14.21 -4.99
C GLU A 188 2.17 -13.84 -6.29
N ILE A 189 3.37 -13.24 -6.20
CA ILE A 189 4.21 -12.94 -7.37
C ILE A 189 4.59 -14.22 -8.10
N GLU A 190 5.02 -15.26 -7.39
CA GLU A 190 5.35 -16.56 -7.97
C GLU A 190 4.13 -17.19 -8.65
N ALA A 191 2.98 -17.19 -7.99
CA ALA A 191 1.74 -17.70 -8.56
C ALA A 191 1.29 -16.92 -9.81
N LEU A 192 1.42 -15.59 -9.80
CA LEU A 192 1.09 -14.72 -10.92
C LEU A 192 2.03 -14.98 -12.12
N THR A 193 3.33 -15.13 -11.85
CA THR A 193 4.35 -15.42 -12.86
C THR A 193 4.08 -16.76 -13.55
N LEU A 194 3.81 -17.81 -12.78
CA LEU A 194 3.48 -19.13 -13.32
C LEU A 194 2.21 -19.09 -14.17
N ARG A 195 1.15 -18.42 -13.69
CA ARG A 195 -0.10 -18.25 -14.44
C ARG A 195 0.09 -17.49 -15.74
N LEU A 196 0.89 -16.42 -15.72
CA LEU A 196 1.20 -15.63 -16.91
C LEU A 196 1.95 -16.48 -17.96
N GLN A 197 2.94 -17.26 -17.54
CA GLN A 197 3.66 -18.17 -18.44
C GLN A 197 2.74 -19.23 -19.06
N GLU A 198 1.81 -19.79 -18.27
CA GLU A 198 0.85 -20.76 -18.78
C GLU A 198 -0.09 -20.15 -19.84
N ILE A 199 -0.64 -18.95 -19.59
CA ILE A 199 -1.55 -18.29 -20.55
C ILE A 199 -0.81 -17.76 -21.78
N GLU A 200 0.44 -17.32 -21.64
CA GLU A 200 1.27 -16.91 -22.78
C GLU A 200 1.62 -18.09 -23.69
N ARG A 201 1.92 -19.26 -23.10
CA ARG A 201 2.15 -20.49 -23.88
C ARG A 201 0.88 -20.92 -24.63
N LEU A 202 -0.29 -20.71 -24.05
CA LEU A 202 -1.58 -20.99 -24.70
C LEU A 202 -1.88 -19.98 -25.82
N ASN A 203 -1.43 -18.74 -25.67
CA ASN A 203 -1.62 -17.62 -26.61
C ASN A 203 -3.06 -17.50 -27.14
N PRO A 204 -4.07 -17.33 -26.26
CA PRO A 204 -5.47 -17.22 -26.66
C PRO A 204 -5.68 -15.98 -27.53
N GLN A 205 -6.39 -16.15 -28.64
CA GLN A 205 -6.77 -15.04 -29.52
C GLN A 205 -8.18 -14.53 -29.19
N PRO A 206 -8.48 -13.25 -29.50
CA PRO A 206 -9.85 -12.75 -29.44
C PRO A 206 -10.78 -13.57 -30.33
N ASP A 207 -12.00 -13.82 -29.86
CA ASP A 207 -13.06 -14.56 -30.56
C ASP A 207 -12.71 -16.00 -30.98
N GLU A 208 -11.60 -16.54 -30.48
CA GLU A 208 -11.09 -17.87 -30.86
C GLU A 208 -12.06 -18.99 -30.48
N GLU A 209 -12.69 -18.93 -29.30
CA GLU A 209 -13.65 -19.96 -28.88
C GLU A 209 -14.85 -20.00 -29.82
N ALA A 210 -15.39 -18.85 -30.21
CA ALA A 210 -16.55 -18.78 -31.10
C ALA A 210 -16.23 -19.34 -32.49
N GLN A 211 -15.05 -19.00 -33.03
CA GLN A 211 -14.57 -19.52 -34.32
C GLN A 211 -14.38 -21.04 -34.25
N MET A 212 -13.68 -21.53 -33.25
CA MET A 212 -13.40 -22.95 -33.06
C MET A 212 -14.68 -23.76 -32.78
N ALA A 213 -15.65 -23.20 -32.04
CA ALA A 213 -16.93 -23.86 -31.79
C ALA A 213 -17.76 -23.98 -33.08
N SER A 214 -17.77 -22.95 -33.93
CA SER A 214 -18.41 -23.00 -35.23
C SER A 214 -17.75 -24.02 -36.15
N GLU A 215 -16.41 -24.04 -36.19
CA GLU A 215 -15.65 -24.99 -36.99
C GLU A 215 -15.89 -26.44 -36.52
N ARG A 216 -15.87 -26.69 -35.21
CA ARG A 216 -16.21 -28.00 -34.62
C ARG A 216 -17.60 -28.47 -35.03
N ALA A 217 -18.60 -27.59 -35.02
CA ALA A 217 -19.96 -27.93 -35.40
C ALA A 217 -20.05 -28.34 -36.87
N LEU A 218 -19.35 -27.63 -37.76
CA LEU A 218 -19.29 -27.94 -39.18
C LEU A 218 -18.56 -29.27 -39.42
N LEU A 219 -17.36 -29.45 -38.86
CA LEU A 219 -16.57 -30.67 -39.00
C LEU A 219 -17.31 -31.91 -38.48
N GLY A 220 -17.93 -31.81 -37.30
CA GLY A 220 -18.71 -32.91 -36.73
C GLY A 220 -19.99 -33.22 -37.53
N ALA A 221 -20.58 -32.25 -38.22
CA ALA A 221 -21.68 -32.50 -39.15
C ALA A 221 -21.19 -33.20 -40.42
N SER A 222 -20.03 -32.81 -40.95
CA SER A 222 -19.41 -33.44 -42.12
C SER A 222 -18.99 -34.88 -41.87
N GLU A 223 -18.39 -35.19 -40.70
CA GLU A 223 -18.03 -36.57 -40.34
C GLU A 223 -19.27 -37.47 -40.25
N ARG A 224 -20.36 -37.00 -39.60
CA ARG A 224 -21.62 -37.77 -39.55
C ARG A 224 -22.26 -37.94 -40.92
N ALA A 225 -22.24 -36.91 -41.75
CA ALA A 225 -22.76 -37.02 -43.12
C ALA A 225 -21.96 -38.04 -43.94
N LEU A 226 -20.64 -38.12 -43.75
CA LEU A 226 -19.79 -39.12 -44.38
C LEU A 226 -20.12 -40.53 -43.88
N GLU A 227 -20.32 -40.70 -42.56
CA GLU A 227 -20.80 -41.96 -41.97
C GLU A 227 -22.14 -42.39 -42.59
N ASP A 228 -23.12 -41.49 -42.67
CA ASP A 228 -24.43 -41.75 -43.25
C ASP A 228 -24.34 -42.13 -44.75
N ILE A 229 -23.49 -41.45 -45.53
CA ILE A 229 -23.26 -41.77 -46.95
C ILE A 229 -22.61 -43.15 -47.10
N THR A 230 -21.61 -43.47 -46.28
CA THR A 230 -20.95 -44.78 -46.32
C THR A 230 -21.88 -45.91 -45.89
N GLU A 231 -22.76 -45.67 -44.91
CA GLU A 231 -23.84 -46.59 -44.53
C GLU A 231 -24.82 -46.81 -45.69
N ALA A 232 -25.28 -45.73 -46.33
CA ALA A 232 -26.19 -45.80 -47.48
C ALA A 232 -25.57 -46.60 -48.65
N ARG A 233 -24.30 -46.32 -48.99
CA ARG A 233 -23.55 -47.05 -50.03
C ARG A 233 -23.44 -48.55 -49.70
N THR A 234 -23.18 -48.87 -48.43
CA THR A 234 -23.08 -50.25 -47.94
C THR A 234 -24.44 -50.97 -47.99
N ALA A 235 -25.52 -50.29 -47.59
CA ALA A 235 -26.87 -50.82 -47.57
C ALA A 235 -27.40 -51.19 -48.96
N VAL A 236 -27.02 -50.41 -49.98
CA VAL A 236 -27.36 -50.67 -51.40
C VAL A 236 -26.52 -51.83 -51.99
N GLY A 237 -25.44 -52.23 -51.31
CA GLY A 237 -24.58 -53.35 -51.69
C GLY A 237 -23.22 -52.93 -52.27
N GLY A 238 -22.94 -51.62 -52.34
CA GLY A 238 -21.73 -51.05 -52.93
C GLY A 238 -21.44 -51.63 -54.32
N ASP A 239 -20.17 -51.93 -54.59
CA ASP A 239 -19.74 -52.48 -55.88
C ASP A 239 -20.34 -53.87 -56.19
N ARG A 240 -20.87 -54.57 -55.18
CA ARG A 240 -21.50 -55.89 -55.38
C ARG A 240 -22.85 -55.77 -56.09
N LEU A 241 -23.55 -54.65 -55.96
CA LEU A 241 -24.83 -54.43 -56.64
C LEU A 241 -24.63 -54.48 -58.15
N SER A 242 -23.74 -53.64 -58.68
CA SER A 242 -23.43 -53.59 -60.11
C SER A 242 -22.90 -54.92 -60.63
N GLN A 243 -22.06 -55.61 -59.86
CA GLN A 243 -21.58 -56.96 -60.21
C GLN A 243 -22.72 -57.98 -60.32
N GLN A 244 -23.69 -57.96 -59.40
CA GLN A 244 -24.84 -58.86 -59.42
C GLN A 244 -25.80 -58.54 -60.57
N LEU A 245 -26.08 -57.26 -60.83
CA LEU A 245 -26.89 -56.80 -61.95
C LEU A 245 -26.26 -57.19 -63.29
N ALA A 246 -24.95 -56.95 -63.47
CA ALA A 246 -24.22 -57.36 -64.67
C ALA A 246 -24.22 -58.88 -64.87
N LYS A 247 -24.12 -59.67 -63.78
CA LYS A 247 -24.21 -61.14 -63.84
C LYS A 247 -25.61 -61.60 -64.25
N ALA A 248 -26.66 -61.00 -63.70
CA ALA A 248 -28.04 -61.30 -64.06
C ALA A 248 -28.34 -60.93 -65.51
N PHE A 249 -27.77 -59.82 -66.02
CA PHE A 249 -27.90 -59.40 -67.41
C PHE A 249 -27.29 -60.42 -68.37
N ARG A 250 -26.06 -60.88 -68.12
CA ARG A 250 -25.42 -61.93 -68.93
C ARG A 250 -26.21 -63.24 -68.90
N ALA A 251 -26.79 -63.60 -67.76
CA ALA A 251 -27.62 -64.81 -67.65
C ALA A 251 -28.90 -64.71 -68.50
N LEU A 252 -29.55 -63.54 -68.55
CA LEU A 252 -30.70 -63.27 -69.42
C LEU A 252 -30.31 -63.28 -70.90
N ASP A 253 -29.17 -62.69 -71.25
CA ASP A 253 -28.68 -62.69 -72.64
C ASP A 253 -28.32 -64.11 -73.12
N HIS A 254 -27.73 -64.94 -72.25
CA HIS A 254 -27.56 -66.37 -72.52
C HIS A 254 -28.89 -67.11 -72.69
N ALA A 255 -29.91 -66.79 -71.90
CA ALA A 255 -31.24 -67.38 -72.07
C ALA A 255 -31.89 -66.97 -73.41
N ARG A 256 -31.73 -65.71 -73.81
CA ARG A 256 -32.16 -65.17 -75.11
C ARG A 256 -31.48 -65.90 -76.26
N THR A 257 -30.16 -66.08 -76.17
CA THR A 257 -29.36 -66.79 -77.18
C THR A 257 -29.80 -68.25 -77.32
N ARG A 258 -30.04 -68.96 -76.21
CA ARG A 258 -30.55 -70.34 -76.23
C ARG A 258 -31.96 -70.45 -76.82
N ALA A 259 -32.85 -69.50 -76.51
CA ALA A 259 -34.20 -69.48 -77.08
C ALA A 259 -34.16 -69.26 -78.60
N ALA A 260 -33.31 -68.37 -79.10
CA ALA A 260 -33.11 -68.16 -80.54
C ALA A 260 -32.53 -69.41 -81.24
N GLN A 261 -31.55 -70.08 -80.63
CA GLN A 261 -30.98 -71.34 -81.14
C GLN A 261 -31.99 -72.50 -81.17
N ALA A 262 -33.00 -72.48 -80.28
CA ALA A 262 -34.07 -73.46 -80.25
C ALA A 262 -35.19 -73.22 -81.29
N GLY A 263 -35.01 -72.23 -82.18
CA GLY A 263 -35.94 -71.95 -83.27
C GLY A 263 -37.02 -70.92 -82.96
N ALA A 264 -36.92 -70.20 -81.83
CA ALA A 264 -37.78 -69.05 -81.58
C ALA A 264 -37.36 -67.88 -82.51
N ASP A 265 -38.31 -67.40 -83.31
CA ASP A 265 -38.18 -66.23 -84.15
C ASP A 265 -38.39 -64.93 -83.36
N GLY A 266 -37.96 -63.78 -83.90
CA GLY A 266 -37.98 -62.50 -83.19
C GLY A 266 -39.36 -62.04 -82.69
N GLU A 267 -40.44 -62.62 -83.20
CA GLU A 267 -41.81 -62.34 -82.75
C GLU A 267 -42.29 -63.25 -81.60
N HIS A 268 -41.54 -64.30 -81.28
CA HIS A 268 -41.90 -65.27 -80.26
C HIS A 268 -41.97 -64.61 -78.86
N GLU A 269 -43.09 -64.81 -78.17
CA GLU A 269 -43.42 -64.14 -76.89
C GLU A 269 -42.31 -64.29 -75.82
N VAL A 270 -41.63 -65.44 -75.78
CA VAL A 270 -40.51 -65.69 -74.86
C VAL A 270 -39.33 -64.75 -75.15
N LEU A 271 -38.97 -64.54 -76.42
CA LEU A 271 -37.87 -63.63 -76.79
C LEU A 271 -38.24 -62.17 -76.49
N LYS A 272 -39.49 -61.77 -76.73
CA LYS A 272 -39.99 -60.43 -76.34
C LYS A 272 -39.88 -60.19 -74.84
N ARG A 273 -40.32 -61.14 -74.01
CA ARG A 273 -40.23 -61.04 -72.55
C ARG A 273 -38.78 -61.04 -72.04
N LEU A 274 -37.91 -61.86 -72.61
CA LEU A 274 -36.48 -61.88 -72.27
C LEU A 274 -35.79 -60.57 -72.67
N SER A 275 -36.12 -59.99 -73.83
CA SER A 275 -35.61 -58.68 -74.25
C SER A 275 -36.06 -57.59 -73.29
N ALA A 276 -37.36 -57.54 -72.95
CA ALA A 276 -37.88 -56.57 -71.99
C ALA A 276 -37.23 -56.71 -70.59
N ALA A 277 -36.98 -57.95 -70.12
CA ALA A 277 -36.29 -58.20 -68.86
C ALA A 277 -34.81 -57.75 -68.92
N ALA A 278 -34.11 -58.01 -70.02
CA ALA A 278 -32.73 -57.57 -70.22
C ALA A 278 -32.62 -56.04 -70.28
N GLU A 279 -33.50 -55.37 -71.03
CA GLU A 279 -33.57 -53.90 -71.10
C GLU A 279 -33.90 -53.26 -69.74
N ALA A 280 -34.82 -53.85 -68.97
CA ALA A 280 -35.12 -53.37 -67.62
C ALA A 280 -33.90 -53.48 -66.70
N LEU A 281 -33.15 -54.58 -66.80
CA LEU A 281 -31.97 -54.81 -65.98
C LEU A 281 -30.79 -53.93 -66.40
N ASP A 282 -30.60 -53.67 -67.70
CA ASP A 282 -29.59 -52.75 -68.22
C ASP A 282 -29.82 -51.31 -67.73
N ARG A 283 -31.07 -50.82 -67.82
CA ARG A 283 -31.45 -49.51 -67.23
C ARG A 283 -31.20 -49.47 -65.72
N THR A 284 -31.43 -50.58 -65.02
CA THR A 284 -31.20 -50.66 -63.57
C THR A 284 -29.70 -50.65 -63.24
N LEU A 285 -28.87 -51.31 -64.05
CA LEU A 285 -27.41 -51.30 -63.91
C LEU A 285 -26.86 -49.88 -64.11
N ILE A 286 -27.28 -49.18 -65.17
CA ILE A 286 -26.87 -47.80 -65.42
C ILE A 286 -27.27 -46.89 -64.25
N ALA A 287 -28.51 -46.99 -63.78
CA ALA A 287 -28.98 -46.19 -62.65
C ALA A 287 -28.26 -46.53 -61.34
N ALA A 288 -27.87 -47.79 -61.12
CA ALA A 288 -27.10 -48.21 -59.95
C ALA A 288 -25.68 -47.64 -59.97
N ASP A 289 -24.99 -47.71 -61.12
CA ASP A 289 -23.65 -47.14 -61.28
C ASP A 289 -23.66 -45.61 -61.12
N GLU A 290 -24.68 -44.93 -61.67
CA GLU A 290 -24.86 -43.49 -61.47
C GLU A 290 -25.12 -43.14 -60.00
N ALA A 291 -25.97 -43.89 -59.31
CA ALA A 291 -26.24 -43.67 -57.89
C ALA A 291 -24.99 -43.87 -57.02
N LEU A 292 -24.21 -44.92 -57.26
CA LEU A 292 -22.94 -45.16 -56.55
C LEU A 292 -21.93 -44.04 -56.82
N ALA A 293 -21.79 -43.61 -58.08
CA ALA A 293 -20.89 -42.51 -58.42
C ALA A 293 -21.31 -41.18 -57.77
N LEU A 294 -22.62 -40.90 -57.66
CA LEU A 294 -23.13 -39.72 -56.97
C LEU A 294 -22.90 -39.79 -55.45
N MET A 295 -22.99 -40.98 -54.84
CA MET A 295 -22.66 -41.18 -53.42
C MET A 295 -21.16 -40.93 -53.17
N ASP A 296 -20.29 -41.49 -54.03
CA ASP A 296 -18.84 -41.29 -53.93
C ASP A 296 -18.48 -39.80 -54.12
N ALA A 297 -19.09 -39.13 -55.11
CA ALA A 297 -18.90 -37.69 -55.32
C ALA A 297 -19.40 -36.84 -54.14
N ALA A 298 -20.49 -37.24 -53.47
CA ALA A 298 -20.99 -36.57 -52.27
C ALA A 298 -20.05 -36.76 -51.07
N ALA A 299 -19.48 -37.96 -50.92
CA ALA A 299 -18.46 -38.25 -49.91
C ALA A 299 -17.19 -37.43 -50.14
N ASP A 300 -16.69 -37.37 -51.38
CA ASP A 300 -15.49 -36.59 -51.74
C ASP A 300 -15.68 -35.07 -51.58
N ALA A 301 -16.92 -34.58 -51.70
CA ALA A 301 -17.24 -33.17 -51.47
C ALA A 301 -17.20 -32.77 -49.98
N LEU A 302 -17.30 -33.72 -49.07
CA LEU A 302 -17.09 -33.50 -47.64
C LEU A 302 -15.59 -33.48 -47.38
N ASP A 303 -14.99 -32.29 -47.40
CA ASP A 303 -13.57 -32.02 -47.12
C ASP A 303 -13.22 -32.32 -45.65
N VAL A 304 -13.21 -33.60 -45.28
CA VAL A 304 -12.93 -34.10 -43.93
C VAL A 304 -11.45 -34.47 -43.85
N GLU A 305 -10.62 -33.52 -43.40
CA GLU A 305 -9.21 -33.77 -43.10
C GLU A 305 -9.08 -34.63 -41.81
N PRO A 306 -8.40 -35.79 -41.85
CA PRO A 306 -8.24 -36.65 -40.68
C PRO A 306 -7.58 -35.93 -39.49
N GLY A 307 -8.21 -36.03 -38.32
CA GLY A 307 -7.70 -35.45 -37.06
C GLY A 307 -7.87 -33.93 -36.94
N LYS A 308 -8.51 -33.26 -37.90
CA LYS A 308 -8.80 -31.82 -37.80
C LYS A 308 -9.82 -31.54 -36.70
N LEU A 309 -10.87 -32.36 -36.59
CA LEU A 309 -11.85 -32.25 -35.50
C LEU A 309 -11.17 -32.41 -34.13
N ASP A 310 -10.34 -33.45 -33.97
CA ASP A 310 -9.60 -33.71 -32.73
C ASP A 310 -8.74 -32.50 -32.30
N ARG A 311 -8.01 -31.89 -33.25
CA ARG A 311 -7.19 -30.68 -32.98
C ARG A 311 -8.04 -29.50 -32.51
N VAL A 312 -9.21 -29.29 -33.12
CA VAL A 312 -10.15 -28.22 -32.72
C VAL A 312 -10.71 -28.50 -31.32
N GLU A 313 -11.04 -29.75 -31.02
CA GLU A 313 -11.54 -30.14 -29.69
C GLU A 313 -10.46 -30.02 -28.60
N GLU A 314 -9.23 -30.45 -28.88
CA GLU A 314 -8.08 -30.27 -28.00
C GLU A 314 -7.81 -28.79 -27.72
N ARG A 315 -7.89 -27.94 -28.75
CA ARG A 315 -7.71 -26.48 -28.60
C ARG A 315 -8.81 -25.88 -27.74
N LEU A 316 -10.07 -26.21 -27.98
CA LEU A 316 -11.21 -25.78 -27.16
C LEU A 316 -11.08 -26.26 -25.71
N PHE A 317 -10.63 -27.49 -25.49
CA PHE A 317 -10.41 -28.04 -24.16
C PHE A 317 -9.31 -27.29 -23.41
N ALA A 318 -8.19 -26.98 -24.08
CA ALA A 318 -7.09 -26.20 -23.51
C ALA A 318 -7.54 -24.79 -23.11
N LEU A 319 -8.28 -24.10 -23.98
CA LEU A 319 -8.87 -22.77 -23.71
C LEU A 319 -9.78 -22.80 -22.47
N ARG A 320 -10.73 -23.75 -22.42
CA ARG A 320 -11.64 -23.91 -21.27
C ARG A 320 -10.95 -24.37 -20.00
N GLY A 321 -9.90 -25.17 -20.11
CA GLY A 321 -9.04 -25.55 -19.00
C GLY A 321 -8.39 -24.33 -18.35
N MET A 322 -7.84 -23.44 -19.16
CA MET A 322 -7.23 -22.19 -18.69
C MET A 322 -8.26 -21.24 -18.07
N ALA A 323 -9.40 -21.04 -18.74
CA ALA A 323 -10.50 -20.22 -18.25
C ALA A 323 -10.98 -20.68 -16.85
N ARG A 324 -11.12 -21.99 -16.65
CA ARG A 324 -11.45 -22.57 -15.32
C ARG A 324 -10.36 -22.34 -14.28
N LYS A 325 -9.08 -22.53 -14.63
CA LYS A 325 -7.96 -22.27 -13.71
C LYS A 325 -7.90 -20.81 -13.25
N LEU A 326 -8.20 -19.87 -14.15
CA LEU A 326 -8.16 -18.44 -13.90
C LEU A 326 -9.50 -17.85 -13.44
N ASN A 327 -10.54 -18.69 -13.36
CA ASN A 327 -11.89 -18.32 -12.97
C ASN A 327 -12.48 -17.15 -13.79
N VAL A 328 -12.27 -17.19 -15.10
CA VAL A 328 -12.73 -16.17 -16.07
C VAL A 328 -13.39 -16.85 -17.26
N LEU A 329 -14.08 -16.06 -18.09
CA LEU A 329 -14.60 -16.56 -19.36
C LEU A 329 -13.45 -16.71 -20.37
N VAL A 330 -13.60 -17.62 -21.34
CA VAL A 330 -12.56 -17.86 -22.37
C VAL A 330 -12.29 -16.59 -23.19
N GLU A 331 -13.34 -15.83 -23.50
CA GLU A 331 -13.27 -14.54 -24.20
C GLU A 331 -12.45 -13.47 -23.47
N ASP A 332 -12.32 -13.59 -22.14
CA ASP A 332 -11.57 -12.64 -21.32
C ASP A 332 -10.11 -13.07 -21.10
N LEU A 333 -9.71 -14.27 -21.51
CA LEU A 333 -8.33 -14.75 -21.38
C LEU A 333 -7.29 -13.78 -21.98
N PRO A 334 -7.49 -13.19 -23.18
CA PRO A 334 -6.54 -12.21 -23.72
C PRO A 334 -6.40 -10.96 -22.84
N LYS A 335 -7.50 -10.50 -22.24
CA LYS A 335 -7.50 -9.33 -21.33
C LYS A 335 -6.79 -9.66 -20.03
N GLU A 336 -7.04 -10.84 -19.48
CA GLU A 336 -6.39 -11.29 -18.25
C GLU A 336 -4.88 -11.47 -18.43
N ARG A 337 -4.42 -11.98 -19.58
CA ARG A 337 -2.98 -11.99 -19.92
C ARG A 337 -2.36 -10.60 -19.82
N VAL A 338 -2.99 -9.59 -20.41
CA VAL A 338 -2.50 -8.20 -20.37
C VAL A 338 -2.53 -7.65 -18.95
N ARG A 339 -3.59 -7.93 -18.19
CA ARG A 339 -3.74 -7.49 -16.80
C ARG A 339 -2.65 -8.07 -15.90
N MET A 340 -2.39 -9.37 -15.97
CA MET A 340 -1.34 -10.05 -15.21
C MET A 340 0.05 -9.51 -15.57
N GLY A 341 0.34 -9.32 -16.86
CA GLY A 341 1.61 -8.75 -17.32
C GLY A 341 1.85 -7.32 -16.81
N LYS A 342 0.81 -6.47 -16.80
CA LYS A 342 0.90 -5.12 -16.21
C LYS A 342 1.17 -5.17 -14.71
N ALA A 343 0.43 -6.00 -13.98
CA ALA A 343 0.60 -6.13 -12.54
C ALA A 343 2.02 -6.61 -12.18
N LEU A 344 2.57 -7.57 -12.93
CA LEU A 344 3.94 -8.05 -12.70
C LEU A 344 4.99 -6.96 -12.98
N ASN A 345 4.86 -6.22 -14.08
CA ASN A 345 5.77 -5.11 -14.40
C ASN A 345 5.74 -4.01 -13.33
N GLU A 346 4.57 -3.66 -12.81
CA GLU A 346 4.43 -2.66 -11.73
C GLU A 346 5.16 -3.11 -10.45
N ILE A 347 5.13 -4.41 -10.14
CA ILE A 347 5.85 -5.00 -9.00
C ILE A 347 7.37 -4.99 -9.24
N GLU A 348 7.83 -5.39 -10.42
CA GLU A 348 9.25 -5.38 -10.77
C GLU A 348 9.86 -3.97 -10.75
N ASP A 349 9.13 -2.98 -11.28
CA ASP A 349 9.52 -1.57 -11.23
C ASP A 349 9.60 -1.07 -9.79
N ALA A 350 8.65 -1.47 -8.94
CA ALA A 350 8.67 -1.14 -7.51
C ALA A 350 9.87 -1.76 -6.78
N GLU A 351 10.21 -3.02 -7.05
CA GLU A 351 11.41 -3.67 -6.48
C GLU A 351 12.70 -2.98 -6.92
N SER A 352 12.81 -2.65 -8.21
CA SER A 352 13.95 -1.90 -8.76
C SER A 352 14.11 -0.55 -8.06
N HIS A 353 13.00 0.14 -7.82
CA HIS A 353 13.00 1.43 -7.13
C HIS A 353 13.39 1.29 -5.65
N LEU A 354 12.89 0.25 -4.95
CA LEU A 354 13.27 -0.06 -3.58
C LEU A 354 14.77 -0.36 -3.44
N LYS A 355 15.36 -1.11 -4.38
CA LYS A 355 16.81 -1.38 -4.40
C LYS A 355 17.64 -0.10 -4.55
N LYS A 356 17.23 0.80 -5.44
CA LYS A 356 17.88 2.12 -5.61
C LYS A 356 17.78 2.96 -4.34
N LEU A 357 16.61 2.96 -3.69
CA LEU A 357 16.39 3.73 -2.48
C LEU A 357 17.18 3.18 -1.28
N ALA A 358 17.29 1.85 -1.16
CA ALA A 358 18.14 1.21 -0.15
C ALA A 358 19.64 1.53 -0.34
N ALA A 359 20.12 1.70 -1.57
CA ALA A 359 21.48 2.16 -1.83
C ALA A 359 21.67 3.61 -1.36
N ARG A 360 20.74 4.51 -1.71
CA ARG A 360 20.76 5.92 -1.27
C ARG A 360 20.69 6.07 0.25
N ILE A 361 19.91 5.22 0.94
CA ILE A 361 19.87 5.19 2.40
C ILE A 361 21.24 4.87 2.98
N ARG A 362 21.95 3.85 2.44
CA ARG A 362 23.30 3.51 2.92
C ARG A 362 24.30 4.65 2.74
N GLU A 363 24.24 5.35 1.61
CA GLU A 363 25.07 6.54 1.38
C GLU A 363 24.73 7.66 2.38
N ALA A 364 23.44 7.95 2.60
CA ALA A 364 23.00 8.95 3.56
C ALA A 364 23.35 8.59 5.02
N GLU A 365 23.35 7.31 5.38
CA GLU A 365 23.83 6.83 6.69
C GLU A 365 25.31 7.10 6.88
N GLY A 366 26.13 6.91 5.83
CA GLY A 366 27.55 7.25 5.85
C GLY A 366 27.79 8.75 6.08
N VAL A 367 27.07 9.61 5.35
CA VAL A 367 27.15 11.07 5.50
C VAL A 367 26.71 11.50 6.91
N PHE A 368 25.60 10.96 7.41
CA PHE A 368 25.12 11.25 8.76
C PHE A 368 26.14 10.83 9.83
N HIS A 369 26.71 9.63 9.72
CA HIS A 369 27.72 9.15 10.66
C HIS A 369 28.97 10.02 10.68
N GLN A 370 29.44 10.44 9.49
CA GLN A 370 30.58 11.35 9.39
C GLN A 370 30.31 12.71 10.05
N ALA A 371 29.13 13.30 9.82
CA ALA A 371 28.75 14.56 10.45
C ALA A 371 28.68 14.44 11.99
N VAL A 372 28.17 13.31 12.50
CA VAL A 372 28.10 13.04 13.94
C VAL A 372 29.49 12.91 14.56
N GLU A 373 30.44 12.22 13.91
CA GLU A 373 31.82 12.09 14.40
C GLU A 373 32.53 13.46 14.44
N VAL A 374 32.30 14.32 13.45
CA VAL A 374 32.85 15.69 13.46
C VAL A 374 32.27 16.51 14.63
N LEU A 375 30.95 16.49 14.82
CA LEU A 375 30.31 17.17 15.96
C LEU A 375 30.82 16.63 17.30
N ARG A 376 31.01 15.32 17.40
CA ARG A 376 31.54 14.67 18.61
C ARG A 376 32.96 15.16 18.92
N ALA A 377 33.84 15.22 17.94
CA ALA A 377 35.20 15.74 18.11
C ALA A 377 35.18 17.18 18.63
N GLN A 378 34.35 18.05 18.03
CA GLN A 378 34.22 19.44 18.46
C GLN A 378 33.71 19.56 19.91
N ARG A 379 32.69 18.76 20.28
CA ARG A 379 32.16 18.73 21.65
C ARG A 379 33.20 18.28 22.67
N MET A 380 34.02 17.29 22.35
CA MET A 380 35.08 16.82 23.26
C MET A 380 36.13 17.92 23.51
N GLN A 381 36.58 18.60 22.46
CA GLN A 381 37.53 19.71 22.58
C GLN A 381 36.95 20.88 23.39
N ALA A 382 35.68 21.22 23.13
CA ALA A 382 34.97 22.25 23.88
C ALA A 382 34.84 21.87 25.37
N ALA A 383 34.56 20.59 25.67
CA ALA A 383 34.39 20.10 27.03
C ALA A 383 35.70 20.18 27.83
N GLU A 384 36.83 19.78 27.23
CA GLU A 384 38.15 19.92 27.86
C GLU A 384 38.48 21.38 28.15
N THR A 385 38.26 22.26 27.18
CA THR A 385 38.54 23.70 27.31
C THR A 385 37.65 24.34 28.39
N LEU A 386 36.36 24.00 28.41
CA LEU A 386 35.42 24.50 29.41
C LEU A 386 35.79 24.02 30.82
N SER A 387 36.13 22.73 30.96
CA SER A 387 36.55 22.14 32.22
C SER A 387 37.77 22.84 32.80
N HIS A 388 38.79 23.11 31.97
CA HIS A 388 39.98 23.85 32.39
C HIS A 388 39.67 25.29 32.80
N ALA A 389 38.80 25.99 32.06
CA ALA A 389 38.42 27.37 32.40
C ALA A 389 37.69 27.45 33.74
N VAL A 390 36.72 26.55 33.99
CA VAL A 390 35.96 26.49 35.25
C VAL A 390 36.85 26.15 36.45
N MET A 391 37.89 25.32 36.26
CA MET A 391 38.82 24.95 37.35
C MET A 391 39.89 26.01 37.63
N ALA A 392 40.03 27.02 36.77
CA ALA A 392 41.02 28.09 36.91
C ALA A 392 40.46 29.35 37.59
N GLU A 393 39.13 29.53 37.57
CA GLU A 393 38.40 30.48 38.44
C GLU A 393 38.20 29.91 39.85
#